data_AF-A0A6V8QBH9-F1
#
_entry.id   AF-A0A6V8QBH9-F1
#
_cell.length_a   1.000
_cell.length_b   1.000
_cell.length_c   1.000
_cell.angle_alpha   90.00
_cell.angle_beta   90.00
_cell.angle_gamma   90.00
#
_symmetry.space_group_name_H-M   'P 1'
#
loop_
_entity.id
_entity.type
_entity.pdbx_description
1 polymer ?
#
loop_
_entity_poly.entity_id
_entity_poly.type
_entity_poly.pdbx_seq_one_letter_code
_entity_poly.pdbx_strand_id
1 'polypeptide(L)'
;PGEIKNFLLCVETDDPDIILGSRMHDPKGMPPHRLWTNLFTSWLISRRAGQKIEDCQSGFRCISSRVLEKTELVTRTFDTEPELLMRASWHGFKIHHVPITSVYLPNSISRINPIVDTWRFFALVFRSFRWERNIRRAKNTPGVYP
;
A
#
# COMPACT_ATOMS: atom_id res chain seq x y z
N PRO A 1 -12.48 -13.58 8.78
CA PRO A 1 -11.73 -14.56 9.61
C PRO A 1 -10.98 -15.64 8.80
N GLY A 2 -11.57 -16.18 7.72
CA GLY A 2 -10.93 -17.24 6.91
C GLY A 2 -9.64 -16.81 6.18
N GLU A 3 -9.53 -15.54 5.79
CA GLU A 3 -8.40 -15.03 4.99
C GLU A 3 -7.08 -14.89 5.77
N ILE A 4 -7.13 -14.87 7.11
CA ILE A 4 -5.92 -14.83 7.95
C ILE A 4 -5.04 -16.06 7.69
N LYS A 5 -5.64 -17.23 7.42
CA LYS A 5 -4.89 -18.46 7.11
C LYS A 5 -4.06 -18.31 5.84
N ASN A 6 -4.58 -17.60 4.83
CA ASN A 6 -3.86 -17.37 3.58
C ASN A 6 -2.66 -16.44 3.79
N PHE A 7 -2.77 -15.49 4.73
CA PHE A 7 -1.66 -14.64 5.11
C PHE A 7 -0.58 -15.44 5.84
N LEU A 8 -0.96 -16.27 6.81
CA LEU A 8 -0.01 -17.13 7.54
C LEU A 8 0.71 -18.10 6.60
N LEU A 9 -0.03 -18.72 5.68
CA LEU A 9 0.56 -19.60 4.67
C LEU A 9 1.59 -18.85 3.80
N CYS A 10 1.26 -17.64 3.34
CA CYS A 10 2.17 -16.83 2.54
C CYS A 10 3.43 -16.39 3.32
N VAL A 11 3.31 -16.12 4.63
CA VAL A 11 4.48 -15.88 5.49
C VAL A 11 5.38 -17.11 5.53
N GLU A 12 4.80 -18.31 5.69
CA GLU A 12 5.56 -19.57 5.75
C GLU A 12 6.21 -19.95 4.41
N THR A 13 5.56 -19.66 3.27
CA THR A 13 6.04 -20.09 1.94
C THR A 13 6.98 -19.10 1.28
N ASP A 14 6.70 -17.80 1.36
CA ASP A 14 7.36 -16.77 0.56
C ASP A 14 8.21 -15.79 1.39
N ASP A 15 8.08 -15.81 2.72
CA ASP A 15 8.69 -14.87 3.68
C ASP A 15 8.70 -13.39 3.18
N PRO A 16 7.55 -12.83 2.78
CA PRO A 16 7.48 -11.47 2.27
C PRO A 16 7.54 -10.44 3.42
N ASP A 17 8.07 -9.27 3.12
CA ASP A 17 8.15 -8.18 4.10
C ASP A 17 6.79 -7.53 4.38
N ILE A 18 5.92 -7.52 3.37
CA ILE A 18 4.54 -7.05 3.44
C ILE A 18 3.63 -8.01 2.66
N ILE A 19 2.51 -8.40 3.25
CA ILE A 19 1.39 -9.04 2.58
C ILE A 19 0.24 -8.04 2.51
N LEU A 20 -0.25 -7.77 1.30
CA LEU A 20 -1.36 -6.88 1.03
C LEU A 20 -2.58 -7.68 0.57
N GLY A 21 -3.69 -7.52 1.28
CA GLY A 21 -4.97 -8.09 0.85
C GLY A 21 -5.51 -7.32 -0.35
N SER A 22 -5.72 -8.00 -1.48
CA SER A 22 -6.21 -7.42 -2.72
C SER A 22 -7.68 -7.76 -2.96
N ARG A 23 -8.54 -6.73 -3.00
CA ARG A 23 -9.96 -6.89 -3.38
C ARG A 23 -10.18 -6.97 -4.89
N MET A 24 -9.15 -6.71 -5.68
CA MET A 24 -9.26 -6.58 -7.13
C MET A 24 -9.49 -7.91 -7.84
N HIS A 25 -9.20 -9.03 -7.16
CA HIS A 25 -9.44 -10.38 -7.69
C HIS A 25 -10.92 -10.80 -7.62
N ASP A 26 -11.68 -10.32 -6.65
CA ASP A 26 -13.15 -10.47 -6.60
C ASP A 26 -13.80 -9.17 -6.08
N PRO A 27 -13.98 -8.16 -6.95
CA PRO A 27 -14.52 -6.85 -6.56
C PRO A 27 -16.05 -6.87 -6.37
N LYS A 28 -16.68 -8.03 -6.20
CA LYS A 28 -18.12 -8.15 -5.96
C LYS A 28 -18.59 -7.22 -4.84
N GLY A 29 -19.66 -6.47 -5.13
CA GLY A 29 -20.24 -5.50 -4.20
C GLY A 29 -19.51 -4.15 -4.14
N MET A 30 -18.38 -3.97 -4.84
CA MET A 30 -17.70 -2.66 -4.91
C MET A 30 -18.41 -1.74 -5.92
N PRO A 31 -18.77 -0.50 -5.54
CA PRO A 31 -19.31 0.48 -6.48
C PRO A 31 -18.34 0.74 -7.65
N PRO A 32 -18.81 0.84 -8.92
CA PRO A 32 -17.92 0.97 -10.08
C PRO A 32 -16.96 2.15 -10.01
N HIS A 33 -17.41 3.30 -9.51
CA HIS A 33 -16.55 4.47 -9.35
C HIS A 33 -15.38 4.20 -8.40
N ARG A 34 -15.60 3.45 -7.31
CA ARG A 34 -14.52 3.07 -6.38
C ARG A 34 -13.55 2.09 -7.00
N LEU A 35 -14.07 1.14 -7.78
CA LEU A 35 -13.23 0.19 -8.50
C LEU A 35 -12.28 0.92 -9.45
N TRP A 36 -12.81 1.82 -10.28
CA TRP A 36 -11.99 2.62 -11.20
C TRP A 36 -10.99 3.52 -10.49
N THR A 37 -11.41 4.22 -9.43
CA THR A 37 -10.50 5.05 -8.63
C THR A 37 -9.40 4.20 -8.01
N ASN A 38 -9.73 3.04 -7.40
CA ASN A 38 -8.74 2.19 -6.75
C ASN A 38 -7.76 1.56 -7.74
N LEU A 39 -8.24 1.15 -8.92
CA LEU A 39 -7.37 0.66 -10.00
C LEU A 39 -6.41 1.75 -10.47
N PHE A 40 -6.92 2.98 -10.68
CA PHE A 40 -6.09 4.11 -11.11
C PHE A 40 -5.05 4.51 -10.06
N THR A 41 -5.45 4.65 -8.80
CA THR A 41 -4.52 4.99 -7.72
C THR A 41 -3.50 3.88 -7.49
N SER A 42 -3.92 2.62 -7.48
CA SER A 42 -3.03 1.46 -7.33
C SER A 42 -2.02 1.36 -8.48
N TRP A 43 -2.44 1.64 -9.71
CA TRP A 43 -1.53 1.74 -10.86
C TRP A 43 -0.50 2.86 -10.71
N LEU A 44 -0.93 4.05 -10.28
CA LEU A 44 -0.03 5.18 -10.10
C LEU A 44 0.99 4.91 -8.98
N ILE A 45 0.52 4.36 -7.86
CA ILE A 45 1.37 3.95 -6.74
C ILE A 45 2.32 2.84 -7.16
N SER A 46 1.87 1.83 -7.93
CA SER A 46 2.75 0.79 -8.46
C SER A 46 3.90 1.38 -9.28
N ARG A 47 3.59 2.34 -10.16
CA ARG A 47 4.61 3.04 -10.96
C ARG A 47 5.59 3.82 -10.09
N ARG A 48 5.11 4.47 -9.03
CA ARG A 48 5.98 5.22 -8.09
C ARG A 48 6.83 4.29 -7.23
N ALA A 49 6.25 3.19 -6.76
CA ALA A 49 6.89 2.17 -5.93
C ALA A 49 7.96 1.39 -6.71
N GLY A 50 7.78 1.22 -8.03
CA GLY A 50 8.65 0.38 -8.85
C GLY A 50 8.37 -1.12 -8.73
N GLN A 51 7.28 -1.50 -8.07
CA GLN A 51 6.77 -2.88 -7.99
C GLN A 51 5.24 -2.88 -8.04
N LYS A 52 4.65 -4.04 -8.31
CA LYS A 52 3.19 -4.19 -8.43
C LYS A 52 2.52 -3.98 -7.07
N ILE A 53 1.54 -3.10 -7.01
CA ILE A 53 0.65 -2.86 -5.88
C ILE A 53 -0.79 -3.03 -6.38
N GLU A 54 -1.47 -4.10 -5.99
CA GLU A 54 -2.81 -4.40 -6.52
C GLU A 54 -3.92 -3.56 -5.91
N ASP A 55 -3.84 -3.27 -4.60
CA ASP A 55 -4.88 -2.54 -3.87
C ASP A 55 -4.25 -1.60 -2.84
N CYS A 56 -3.79 -0.42 -3.27
CA CYS A 56 -3.06 0.50 -2.41
C CYS A 56 -3.93 1.12 -1.29
N GLN A 57 -5.25 0.96 -1.37
CA GLN A 57 -6.21 1.45 -0.38
C GLN A 57 -6.70 0.33 0.57
N SER A 58 -6.14 -0.87 0.47
CA SER A 58 -6.49 -1.96 1.37
C SER A 58 -5.90 -1.75 2.75
N GLY A 59 -6.75 -1.80 3.77
CA GLY A 59 -6.36 -1.78 5.17
C GLY A 59 -5.97 -3.16 5.72
N PHE A 60 -6.22 -4.24 4.97
CA PHE A 60 -5.92 -5.59 5.42
C PHE A 60 -4.52 -6.01 4.95
N ARG A 61 -3.56 -5.99 5.87
CA ARG A 61 -2.14 -6.19 5.59
C ARG A 61 -1.41 -6.84 6.76
N CYS A 62 -0.40 -7.63 6.45
CA CYS A 62 0.62 -8.08 7.39
C CYS A 62 1.92 -7.38 7.05
N ILE A 63 2.59 -6.80 8.03
CA ILE A 63 3.81 -5.99 7.86
C ILE A 63 4.85 -6.53 8.84
N SER A 64 6.02 -6.89 8.34
CA SER A 64 7.15 -7.28 9.19
C SER A 64 7.66 -6.07 10.01
N SER A 65 8.18 -6.32 11.20
CA SER A 65 8.73 -5.24 12.06
C SER A 65 9.85 -4.47 11.37
N ARG A 66 10.68 -5.16 10.57
CA ARG A 66 11.78 -4.57 9.77
C ARG A 66 11.30 -3.42 8.87
N VAL A 67 10.10 -3.55 8.29
CA VAL A 67 9.52 -2.50 7.45
C VAL A 67 9.24 -1.27 8.30
N LEU A 68 8.58 -1.43 9.46
CA LEU A 68 8.21 -0.32 10.32
C LEU A 68 9.44 0.38 10.92
N GLU A 69 10.49 -0.37 11.23
CA GLU A 69 11.76 0.17 11.74
C GLU A 69 12.52 1.00 10.69
N LYS A 70 12.41 0.63 9.40
CA LYS A 70 13.12 1.29 8.30
C LYS A 70 12.28 2.34 7.58
N THR A 71 10.97 2.40 7.80
CA THR A 71 10.07 3.35 7.11
C THR A 71 9.54 4.42 8.05
N GLU A 72 10.06 5.64 7.90
CA GLU A 72 9.47 6.81 8.55
C GLU A 72 8.24 7.28 7.79
N LEU A 73 7.06 7.30 8.42
CA LEU A 73 5.82 7.79 7.82
C LEU A 73 5.57 9.25 8.21
N VAL A 74 5.08 10.06 7.26
CA VAL A 74 4.85 11.50 7.46
C VAL A 74 3.37 11.85 7.41
N THR A 75 2.57 11.06 6.70
CA THR A 75 1.12 11.19 6.62
C THR A 75 0.41 10.64 7.86
N ARG A 76 -0.88 10.95 8.01
CA ARG A 76 -1.68 10.62 9.21
C ARG A 76 -3.09 10.12 8.90
N THR A 77 -3.45 9.97 7.62
CA THR A 77 -4.82 9.65 7.19
C THR A 77 -4.80 8.57 6.12
N PHE A 78 -5.78 8.52 5.21
CA PHE A 78 -5.88 7.49 4.15
C PHE A 78 -4.70 7.48 3.17
N ASP A 79 -3.86 8.51 3.22
CA ASP A 79 -2.62 8.64 2.47
C ASP A 79 -1.44 7.87 3.09
N THR A 80 -1.60 7.35 4.30
CA THR A 80 -0.58 6.55 5.01
C THR A 80 -0.40 5.16 4.41
N GLU A 81 -1.49 4.52 4.00
CA GLU A 81 -1.49 3.25 3.27
C GLU A 81 -0.53 3.32 2.04
N PRO A 82 -0.74 4.21 1.05
CA PRO A 82 0.13 4.29 -0.12
C PRO A 82 1.53 4.83 0.21
N GLU A 83 1.70 5.69 1.21
CA GLU A 83 3.04 6.15 1.63
C GLU A 83 3.90 4.98 2.10
N LEU A 84 3.37 4.11 2.97
CA LEU A 84 4.06 2.95 3.48
C LEU A 84 4.51 2.03 2.34
N LEU A 85 3.60 1.70 1.42
CA LEU A 85 3.90 0.80 0.29
C LEU A 85 4.98 1.38 -0.63
N MET A 86 4.93 2.68 -0.94
CA MET A 86 5.96 3.33 -1.74
C MET A 86 7.32 3.31 -1.04
N ARG A 87 7.37 3.74 0.23
CA ARG A 87 8.62 3.80 0.99
C ARG A 87 9.21 2.42 1.17
N ALA A 88 8.41 1.43 1.55
CA ALA A 88 8.86 0.06 1.71
C ALA A 88 9.50 -0.46 0.41
N SER A 89 8.86 -0.17 -0.73
CA SER A 89 9.38 -0.53 -2.06
C SER A 89 10.72 0.14 -2.36
N TRP A 90 10.88 1.42 -2.06
CA TRP A 90 12.17 2.12 -2.26
C TRP A 90 13.26 1.65 -1.31
N HIS A 91 12.89 1.13 -0.13
CA HIS A 91 13.79 0.44 0.77
C HIS A 91 14.14 -0.98 0.29
N GLY A 92 13.44 -1.51 -0.72
CA GLY A 92 13.74 -2.80 -1.35
C GLY A 92 12.97 -3.96 -0.74
N PHE A 93 11.98 -3.68 0.10
CA PHE A 93 11.12 -4.69 0.70
C PHE A 93 10.17 -5.30 -0.32
N LYS A 94 9.91 -6.61 -0.19
CA LYS A 94 9.03 -7.37 -1.08
C LYS A 94 7.58 -7.29 -0.62
N ILE A 95 6.68 -6.98 -1.56
CA ILE A 95 5.26 -6.86 -1.29
C ILE A 95 4.51 -7.95 -2.06
N HIS A 96 3.86 -8.86 -1.33
CA HIS A 96 3.03 -9.93 -1.88
C HIS A 96 1.55 -9.58 -1.76
N HIS A 97 0.75 -10.13 -2.67
CA HIS A 97 -0.69 -9.87 -2.73
C HIS A 97 -1.46 -11.16 -2.47
N VAL A 98 -2.40 -11.12 -1.52
CA VAL A 98 -3.31 -12.24 -1.24
C VAL A 98 -4.72 -11.80 -1.61
N PRO A 99 -5.46 -12.58 -2.43
CA PRO A 99 -6.81 -12.22 -2.80
C PRO A 99 -7.72 -12.24 -1.56
N ILE A 100 -8.54 -11.20 -1.43
CA ILE A 100 -9.54 -11.06 -0.36
C ILE A 100 -10.90 -10.65 -0.91
N THR A 101 -11.95 -10.97 -0.16
CA THR A 101 -13.34 -10.67 -0.50
C THR A 101 -13.72 -9.29 0.02
N SER A 102 -14.36 -8.49 -0.84
CA SER A 102 -14.93 -7.20 -0.41
C SER A 102 -16.18 -7.42 0.46
N VAL A 103 -16.07 -7.19 1.77
CA VAL A 103 -17.24 -7.20 2.68
C VAL A 103 -17.80 -5.79 2.80
N TYR A 104 -18.87 -5.49 2.05
CA TYR A 104 -19.63 -4.24 2.19
C TYR A 104 -20.90 -4.48 3.00
N LEU A 105 -21.00 -3.85 4.16
CA LEU A 105 -22.22 -3.88 4.97
C LEU A 105 -23.21 -2.82 4.45
N PRO A 106 -24.51 -3.10 4.32
CA PRO A 106 -25.51 -2.18 3.74
C PRO A 106 -25.54 -0.77 4.37
N ASN A 107 -25.09 -0.64 5.62
CA ASN A 107 -25.10 0.62 6.38
C ASN A 107 -23.69 1.18 6.67
N SER A 108 -22.64 0.69 6.00
CA SER A 108 -21.28 1.22 6.22
C SER A 108 -21.12 2.61 5.60
N ILE A 109 -21.02 3.63 6.44
CA ILE A 109 -20.72 5.00 6.00
C ILE A 109 -19.23 5.09 5.63
N SER A 110 -18.95 5.54 4.41
CA SER A 110 -17.58 5.85 3.99
C SER A 110 -17.09 7.09 4.72
N ARG A 111 -15.96 6.97 5.44
CA ARG A 111 -15.27 8.11 6.05
C ARG A 111 -14.36 8.86 5.07
N ILE A 112 -14.28 8.40 3.82
CA ILE A 112 -13.49 9.03 2.76
C ILE A 112 -14.27 10.24 2.22
N ASN A 113 -13.62 11.40 2.22
CA ASN A 113 -14.07 12.63 1.59
C ASN A 113 -13.49 12.68 0.16
N PRO A 114 -14.32 12.50 -0.89
CA PRO A 114 -13.83 12.32 -2.26
C PRO A 114 -12.90 13.43 -2.74
N ILE A 115 -13.21 14.69 -2.41
CA ILE A 115 -12.40 15.84 -2.85
C ILE A 115 -11.11 15.92 -2.04
N VAL A 116 -11.22 15.99 -0.71
CA VAL A 116 -10.09 16.21 0.19
C VAL A 116 -9.08 15.06 0.09
N ASP A 117 -9.54 13.81 0.07
CA ASP A 117 -8.65 12.65 0.02
C ASP A 117 -8.03 12.47 -1.37
N THR A 118 -8.72 12.87 -2.45
CA THR A 118 -8.11 12.93 -3.78
C THR A 118 -6.98 13.97 -3.83
N TRP A 119 -7.20 15.17 -3.29
CA TRP A 119 -6.15 16.20 -3.21
C TRP A 119 -4.96 15.75 -2.36
N ARG A 120 -5.21 15.10 -1.21
CA ARG A 120 -4.15 14.53 -0.37
C ARG A 120 -3.36 13.46 -1.11
N PHE A 121 -4.03 12.59 -1.86
CA PHE A 121 -3.36 11.57 -2.68
C PHE A 121 -2.46 12.19 -3.74
N PHE A 122 -2.92 13.22 -4.47
CA PHE A 122 -2.07 13.91 -5.44
C PHE A 122 -0.90 14.65 -4.77
N ALA A 123 -1.14 15.30 -3.63
CA ALA A 123 -0.08 15.93 -2.86
C ALA A 123 0.96 14.91 -2.36
N LEU A 124 0.50 13.73 -1.92
CA LEU A 124 1.36 12.61 -1.56
C LEU A 124 2.22 12.19 -2.75
N VAL A 125 1.62 11.95 -3.92
CA VAL A 125 2.35 11.57 -5.13
C VAL A 125 3.37 12.64 -5.51
N PHE A 126 3.04 13.93 -5.41
CA PHE A 126 4.00 15.00 -5.68
C PHE A 126 5.16 15.02 -4.68
N ARG A 127 4.89 14.90 -3.38
CA ARG A 127 5.92 14.82 -2.33
C ARG A 127 6.80 13.58 -2.46
N SER A 128 6.22 12.49 -2.95
CA SER A 128 6.89 11.19 -3.15
C SER A 128 8.15 11.32 -4.02
N PHE A 129 8.19 12.23 -5.01
CA PHE A 129 9.35 12.43 -5.88
C PHE A 129 10.57 12.93 -5.11
N ARG A 130 10.36 13.86 -4.16
CA ARG A 130 11.43 14.37 -3.31
C ARG A 130 11.93 13.29 -2.34
N TRP A 131 11.02 12.52 -1.76
CA TRP A 131 11.37 11.45 -0.82
C TRP A 131 12.14 10.32 -1.48
N GLU A 132 11.69 9.85 -2.64
CA GLU A 132 12.37 8.82 -3.40
C GLU A 132 13.82 9.23 -3.72
N ARG A 133 14.02 10.47 -4.19
CA ARG A 133 15.37 10.96 -4.48
C ARG A 133 16.26 10.95 -3.24
N ASN A 134 15.72 11.32 -2.08
CA ASN A 134 16.46 11.33 -0.82
C ASN A 134 16.82 9.90 -0.36
N ILE A 135 15.87 8.96 -0.39
CA ILE A 135 16.09 7.56 0.00
C ILE A 135 17.10 6.89 -0.94
N ARG A 136 16.95 7.08 -2.26
CA ARG A 136 17.90 6.55 -3.25
C ARG A 136 19.30 7.14 -3.09
N ARG A 137 19.43 8.43 -2.77
CA ARG A 137 20.73 9.06 -2.46
C ARG A 137 21.37 8.48 -1.20
N ALA A 138 20.60 8.30 -0.13
CA ALA A 138 21.09 7.71 1.10
C ALA A 138 21.62 6.29 0.89
N LYS A 139 20.97 5.48 0.04
CA LYS A 139 21.46 4.15 -0.36
C LYS A 139 22.76 4.17 -1.16
N ASN A 140 22.98 5.19 -1.98
CA ASN A 140 24.17 5.33 -2.82
C ASN A 140 25.35 6.04 -2.11
N THR A 141 25.21 6.39 -0.84
CA THR A 141 26.30 6.99 -0.05
C THR A 141 27.05 5.87 0.68
N PRO A 142 28.32 5.57 0.34
CA PRO A 142 29.06 4.51 1.00
C PRO A 142 29.21 4.81 2.51
N GLY A 143 28.76 3.89 3.37
CA GLY A 143 29.02 3.93 4.82
C GLY A 143 27.89 4.43 5.74
N VAL A 144 26.66 4.66 5.24
CA VAL A 144 25.56 5.21 6.07
C VAL A 144 24.43 4.21 6.37
N TYR A 145 24.61 2.92 6.07
CA TYR A 145 23.76 1.86 6.62
C TYR A 145 24.62 0.70 7.13
N PRO A 146 24.36 0.19 8.35
CA PRO A 146 24.85 -1.13 8.76
C PRO A 146 24.19 -2.24 7.94
#